data_AF-A0A7V1ZXN9-F1
#
_entry.id   AF-A0A7V1ZXN9-F1
#
_cell.length_a   1.000
_cell.length_b   1.000
_cell.length_c   1.000
_cell.angle_alpha   90.00
_cell.angle_beta   90.00
_cell.angle_gamma   90.00
#
_symmetry.space_group_name_H-M   'P 1'
#
loop_
_entity.id
_entity.type
_entity.pdbx_description
1 polymer ?
#
loop_
_entity_poly.entity_id
_entity_poly.type
_entity_poly.pdbx_seq_one_letter_code
_entity_poly.pdbx_strand_id
1 'polypeptide(L)'
;MRYKNLFLLVLGAMLLFGGALLIAGDETAKKAGKSWFDMENCAFCKNLIAEPGLLEHSDWENHKIDNGAIMVTTVEDEYLPAMRKVNANMMAVAEKLQKGEQLYLCGMCSAYGELWMSGAKIQTVETNHGYVEIFTSDDPEMVAKIHAFADKNNEEMARLMEMEMEHGHEAEEAD
;
A
#
# COMPACT_ATOMS: atom_id res chain seq x y z
N MET A 1 -42.79 15.28 48.47
CA MET A 1 -41.45 14.74 48.13
C MET A 1 -41.35 14.76 46.60
N ARG A 2 -40.71 15.79 46.00
CA ARG A 2 -39.25 15.91 45.76
C ARG A 2 -38.79 14.69 44.96
N TYR A 3 -38.53 14.71 43.65
CA TYR A 3 -37.75 15.67 42.84
C TYR A 3 -38.22 15.63 41.38
N LYS A 4 -38.77 16.73 40.84
CA LYS A 4 -39.10 16.86 39.40
C LYS A 4 -38.66 18.18 38.74
N ASN A 5 -38.08 19.13 39.49
CA ASN A 5 -37.83 20.50 39.00
C ASN A 5 -36.38 21.00 39.20
N LEU A 6 -35.35 20.14 39.08
CA LEU A 6 -33.94 20.55 39.28
C LEU A 6 -33.01 20.12 38.14
N PHE A 7 -33.44 20.27 36.89
CA PHE A 7 -32.54 20.08 35.73
C PHE A 7 -32.65 21.19 34.68
N LEU A 8 -33.41 22.25 34.97
CA LEU A 8 -33.77 23.32 34.03
C LEU A 8 -33.16 24.70 34.38
N LEU A 9 -32.16 24.76 35.28
CA LEU A 9 -31.52 26.01 35.73
C LEU A 9 -29.99 25.93 35.82
N VAL A 10 -29.33 25.28 34.84
CA VAL A 10 -27.90 25.48 34.56
C VAL A 10 -27.71 25.78 33.07
N LEU A 11 -28.55 26.69 32.58
CA LEU A 11 -28.49 27.35 31.29
C LEU A 11 -28.42 28.83 31.62
N GLY A 12 -27.22 29.39 31.68
CA GLY A 12 -27.02 30.83 31.85
C GLY A 12 -25.90 31.19 32.80
N ALA A 13 -24.66 31.19 32.30
CA ALA A 13 -23.60 32.16 32.60
C ALA A 13 -22.19 31.61 32.29
N MET A 14 -21.92 31.22 31.04
CA MET A 14 -20.54 31.17 30.50
C MET A 14 -20.55 31.51 29.01
N LEU A 15 -21.29 32.56 28.64
CA LEU A 15 -20.91 33.42 27.52
C LEU A 15 -20.06 34.52 28.14
N LEU A 16 -18.88 34.78 27.56
CA LEU A 16 -17.90 35.86 27.84
C LEU A 16 -16.55 35.36 28.37
N PHE A 17 -15.73 34.80 27.49
CA PHE A 17 -14.26 34.89 27.41
C PHE A 17 -13.91 33.99 26.20
N GLY A 18 -13.77 34.50 24.99
CA GLY A 18 -12.72 35.45 24.62
C GLY A 18 -11.46 34.65 24.26
N GLY A 19 -11.39 34.16 23.01
CA GLY A 19 -10.23 33.42 22.52
C GLY A 19 -10.58 32.26 21.59
N ALA A 20 -11.36 32.50 20.53
CA ALA A 20 -11.35 31.60 19.38
C ALA A 20 -9.98 31.76 18.68
N LEU A 21 -8.94 31.13 19.24
CA LEU A 21 -7.74 30.82 18.49
C LEU A 21 -8.17 29.76 17.47
N LEU A 22 -8.50 30.21 16.26
CA LEU A 22 -8.55 29.36 15.08
C LEU A 22 -7.13 28.83 14.87
N ILE A 23 -6.78 27.75 15.58
CA ILE A 23 -5.72 26.86 15.13
C ILE A 23 -6.33 26.15 13.93
N ALA A 24 -6.27 26.81 12.77
CA ALA A 24 -6.23 26.14 11.48
C ALA A 24 -4.93 25.34 11.44
N GLY A 25 -4.89 24.28 12.23
CA GLY A 25 -3.80 23.33 12.29
C GLY A 25 -3.88 22.50 11.03
N ASP A 26 -3.28 23.00 9.96
CA ASP A 26 -2.53 22.26 8.94
C ASP A 26 -2.97 20.79 8.71
N GLU A 27 -4.25 20.55 8.42
CA GLU A 27 -4.70 19.25 7.90
C GLU A 27 -4.15 18.99 6.49
N THR A 28 -3.51 19.99 5.89
CA THR A 28 -2.74 19.89 4.65
C THR A 28 -1.49 19.01 4.78
N ALA A 29 -0.88 18.88 5.97
CA ALA A 29 0.28 18.01 6.17
C ALA A 29 -0.05 16.50 6.19
N LYS A 30 -1.30 16.10 6.48
CA LYS A 30 -1.76 14.70 6.37
C LYS A 30 -2.11 14.27 4.93
N LYS A 31 -2.07 15.22 3.98
CA LYS A 31 -2.29 14.99 2.54
C LYS A 31 -1.03 15.14 1.68
N ALA A 32 0.16 15.21 2.30
CA ALA A 32 1.36 14.79 1.59
C ALA A 32 1.20 13.28 1.35
N GLY A 33 0.58 12.92 0.22
CA GLY A 33 0.25 11.54 -0.12
C GLY A 33 1.50 10.68 0.00
N LYS A 34 1.39 9.52 0.65
CA LYS A 34 2.48 8.53 0.66
C LYS A 34 2.88 8.26 -0.79
N SER A 35 4.18 8.18 -1.07
CA SER A 35 4.61 7.74 -2.40
C SER A 35 4.04 6.36 -2.68
N TRP A 36 3.73 6.10 -3.95
CA TRP A 36 3.14 4.82 -4.33
C TRP A 36 4.09 3.67 -3.98
N PHE A 37 5.36 3.83 -4.35
CA PHE A 37 6.47 3.00 -3.90
C PHE A 37 7.35 3.77 -2.90
N ASP A 38 7.60 3.17 -1.75
CA ASP A 38 8.53 3.66 -0.72
C ASP A 38 9.33 2.45 -0.24
N MET A 39 10.33 2.08 -1.04
CA MET A 39 11.02 0.81 -0.87
C MET A 39 11.82 0.76 0.44
N GLU A 40 12.31 1.91 0.90
CA GLU A 40 13.12 2.04 2.12
C GLU A 40 12.28 1.95 3.39
N ASN A 41 11.16 2.66 3.44
CA ASN A 41 10.40 2.80 4.69
C ASN A 41 9.28 1.77 4.81
N CYS A 42 8.73 1.26 3.69
CA CYS A 42 7.64 0.31 3.74
C CYS A 42 8.06 -1.02 4.38
N ALA A 43 7.27 -1.46 5.38
CA ALA A 43 7.55 -2.68 6.12
C ALA A 43 7.59 -3.93 5.24
N PHE A 44 6.85 -3.97 4.12
CA PHE A 44 6.93 -5.02 3.11
C PHE A 44 8.11 -4.78 2.17
N CYS A 45 8.16 -3.63 1.48
CA CYS A 45 9.12 -3.38 0.40
C CYS A 45 10.58 -3.44 0.85
N LYS A 46 10.88 -3.09 2.11
CA LYS A 46 12.25 -3.20 2.63
C LYS A 46 12.83 -4.61 2.56
N ASN A 47 11.97 -5.64 2.52
CA ASN A 47 12.43 -7.03 2.38
C ASN A 47 12.89 -7.32 0.94
N LEU A 48 12.32 -6.65 -0.07
CA LEU A 48 12.75 -6.79 -1.47
C LEU A 48 14.14 -6.19 -1.65
N ILE A 49 14.34 -4.92 -1.27
CA ILE A 49 15.63 -4.23 -1.42
C ILE A 49 16.74 -4.76 -0.50
N ALA A 50 16.39 -5.63 0.45
CA ALA A 50 17.37 -6.28 1.32
C ALA A 50 18.08 -7.47 0.65
N GLU A 51 17.55 -7.99 -0.48
CA GLU A 51 18.19 -9.05 -1.25
C GLU A 51 18.88 -8.46 -2.50
N PRO A 52 20.22 -8.40 -2.55
CA PRO A 52 20.94 -7.80 -3.67
C PRO A 52 20.64 -8.48 -5.00
N GLY A 53 20.40 -7.70 -6.05
CA GLY A 53 20.14 -8.19 -7.41
C GLY A 53 18.71 -8.71 -7.62
N LEU A 54 17.90 -8.87 -6.57
CA LEU A 54 16.58 -9.47 -6.75
C LEU A 54 15.66 -8.59 -7.61
N LEU A 55 15.72 -7.27 -7.45
CA LEU A 55 14.82 -6.38 -8.18
C LEU A 55 15.19 -6.29 -9.66
N GLU A 56 16.49 -6.27 -9.94
CA GLU A 56 17.08 -6.17 -11.27
C GLU A 56 16.83 -7.44 -12.10
N HIS A 57 16.60 -8.57 -11.42
CA HIS A 57 16.34 -9.88 -12.02
C HIS A 57 14.88 -10.35 -11.79
N SER A 58 13.97 -9.40 -11.62
CA SER A 58 12.53 -9.64 -11.51
C SER A 58 11.75 -8.76 -12.47
N ASP A 59 10.66 -9.29 -13.05
CA ASP A 59 9.67 -8.52 -13.79
C ASP A 59 8.33 -8.54 -13.06
N TRP A 60 7.56 -7.46 -13.19
CA TRP A 60 6.23 -7.33 -12.62
C TRP A 60 5.23 -6.83 -13.66
N GLU A 61 4.11 -7.52 -13.77
CA GLU A 61 3.04 -7.18 -14.70
C GLU A 61 1.69 -7.21 -13.98
N ASN A 62 0.79 -6.28 -14.34
CA ASN A 62 -0.59 -6.29 -13.84
C ASN A 62 -1.55 -6.32 -15.04
N HIS A 63 -2.43 -7.33 -15.06
CA HIS A 63 -3.39 -7.59 -16.13
C HIS A 63 -4.81 -7.54 -15.60
N LYS A 64 -5.66 -6.69 -16.16
CA LYS A 64 -7.09 -6.69 -15.81
C LYS A 64 -7.79 -7.90 -16.44
N ILE A 65 -8.72 -8.49 -15.70
CA ILE A 65 -9.65 -9.53 -16.15
C ILE A 65 -11.09 -9.10 -15.83
N ASP A 66 -12.09 -9.76 -16.42
CA ASP A 66 -13.50 -9.34 -16.34
C ASP A 66 -14.00 -9.10 -14.90
N ASN A 67 -13.55 -9.91 -13.95
CA ASN A 67 -13.95 -9.84 -12.54
C ASN A 67 -12.81 -9.46 -11.58
N GLY A 68 -11.74 -8.83 -12.08
CA GLY A 68 -10.63 -8.39 -11.23
C GLY A 68 -9.31 -8.18 -11.96
N ALA A 69 -8.18 -8.62 -11.38
CA ALA A 69 -6.86 -8.46 -11.97
C ALA A 69 -5.92 -9.62 -11.59
N ILE A 70 -4.90 -9.82 -12.40
CA ILE A 70 -3.80 -10.76 -12.22
C ILE A 70 -2.52 -9.94 -12.08
N MET A 71 -1.77 -10.15 -11.03
CA MET A 71 -0.39 -9.67 -10.90
C MET A 71 0.53 -10.84 -11.15
N VAL A 72 1.49 -10.67 -12.06
CA VAL A 72 2.49 -11.67 -12.39
C VAL A 72 3.84 -11.12 -11.96
N THR A 73 4.57 -11.92 -11.21
CA THR A 73 5.97 -11.68 -10.89
C THR A 73 6.79 -12.81 -11.46
N THR A 74 7.69 -12.51 -12.39
CA THR A 74 8.70 -13.46 -12.87
C THR A 74 10.07 -13.11 -12.33
N VAL A 75 10.89 -14.12 -12.08
CA VAL A 75 12.20 -13.99 -11.45
C VAL A 75 13.14 -14.99 -12.13
N GLU A 76 14.37 -14.57 -12.41
CA GLU A 76 15.38 -15.48 -12.92
C GLU A 76 15.67 -16.62 -11.92
N ASP A 77 16.00 -17.80 -12.46
CA ASP A 77 16.11 -19.03 -11.66
C ASP A 77 17.12 -18.93 -10.50
N GLU A 78 18.22 -18.19 -10.69
CA GLU A 78 19.25 -17.95 -9.67
C GLU A 78 18.71 -17.15 -8.47
N TYR A 79 17.73 -16.28 -8.71
CA TYR A 79 17.15 -15.37 -7.72
C TYR A 79 15.84 -15.89 -7.09
N LEU A 80 15.26 -16.99 -7.59
CA LEU A 80 14.06 -17.61 -7.00
C LEU A 80 14.19 -17.95 -5.50
N PRO A 81 15.33 -18.49 -4.99
CA PRO A 81 15.49 -18.72 -3.56
C PRO A 81 15.41 -17.41 -2.74
N ALA A 82 15.96 -16.32 -3.27
CA ALA A 82 15.88 -15.00 -2.65
C ALA A 82 14.42 -14.50 -2.65
N MET A 83 13.71 -14.59 -3.77
CA MET A 83 12.28 -14.22 -3.83
C MET A 83 11.44 -15.01 -2.82
N ARG A 84 11.65 -16.33 -2.71
CA ARG A 84 10.95 -17.18 -1.73
C ARG A 84 11.19 -16.72 -0.29
N LYS A 85 12.44 -16.35 0.03
CA LYS A 85 12.82 -15.81 1.33
C LYS A 85 12.14 -14.45 1.58
N VAL A 86 12.11 -13.56 0.60
CA VAL A 86 11.40 -12.27 0.69
C VAL A 86 9.92 -12.48 0.97
N ASN A 87 9.26 -13.38 0.24
CA ASN A 87 7.84 -13.68 0.45
C ASN A 87 7.57 -14.25 1.84
N ALA A 88 8.42 -15.14 2.36
CA ALA A 88 8.28 -15.60 3.75
C ALA A 88 8.37 -14.45 4.76
N ASN A 89 9.30 -13.51 4.56
CA ASN A 89 9.44 -12.33 5.42
C ASN A 89 8.23 -11.38 5.30
N MET A 90 7.71 -11.18 4.09
CA MET A 90 6.51 -10.40 3.85
C MET A 90 5.28 -11.03 4.52
N MET A 91 5.14 -12.35 4.49
CA MET A 91 4.07 -13.04 5.22
C MET A 91 4.16 -12.81 6.74
N ALA A 92 5.37 -12.77 7.29
CA ALA A 92 5.57 -12.41 8.70
C ALA A 92 5.17 -10.94 9.00
N VAL A 93 5.35 -10.02 8.05
CA VAL A 93 4.86 -8.63 8.15
C VAL A 93 3.32 -8.60 8.11
N ALA A 94 2.70 -9.36 7.22
CA ALA A 94 1.24 -9.49 7.15
C ALA A 94 0.65 -10.04 8.46
N GLU A 95 1.30 -11.04 9.07
CA GLU A 95 0.88 -11.59 10.37
C GLU A 95 0.92 -10.52 11.49
N LYS A 96 1.92 -9.65 11.50
CA LYS A 96 2.01 -8.53 12.46
C LYS A 96 0.86 -7.54 12.29
N LEU A 97 0.55 -7.17 11.04
CA LEU A 97 -0.60 -6.30 10.73
C LEU A 97 -1.92 -6.94 11.19
N GLN A 98 -2.11 -8.24 10.96
CA GLN A 98 -3.30 -8.97 11.44
C GLN A 98 -3.43 -8.97 12.97
N LYS A 99 -2.30 -8.95 13.70
CA LYS A 99 -2.27 -8.80 15.16
C LYS A 99 -2.51 -7.37 15.64
N GLY A 100 -2.71 -6.42 14.73
CA GLY A 100 -2.99 -5.02 15.02
C GLY A 100 -1.76 -4.14 15.17
N GLU A 101 -0.56 -4.65 14.89
CA GLU A 101 0.67 -3.85 14.89
C GLU A 101 0.58 -2.75 13.83
N GLN A 102 0.94 -1.52 14.21
CA GLN A 102 0.91 -0.38 13.31
C GLN A 102 2.26 -0.29 12.58
N LEU A 103 2.28 -0.67 11.31
CA LEU A 103 3.46 -0.63 10.46
C LEU A 103 3.29 0.43 9.38
N TYR A 104 4.41 1.06 8.98
CA TYR A 104 4.39 1.95 7.83
C TYR A 104 4.29 1.13 6.54
N LEU A 105 3.30 1.48 5.73
CA LEU A 105 3.03 0.92 4.41
C LEU A 105 3.05 2.04 3.36
N CYS A 106 3.75 1.82 2.25
CA CYS A 106 3.70 2.70 1.07
C CYS A 106 2.30 2.72 0.46
N GLY A 107 2.07 3.54 -0.57
CA GLY A 107 0.79 3.61 -1.28
C GLY A 107 0.32 2.25 -1.81
N MET A 108 1.20 1.52 -2.50
CA MET A 108 0.89 0.20 -3.07
C MET A 108 0.50 -0.81 -2.00
N CYS A 109 1.32 -1.00 -0.96
CA CYS A 109 1.02 -1.97 0.11
C CYS A 109 -0.21 -1.57 0.95
N SER A 110 -0.47 -0.27 1.11
CA SER A 110 -1.70 0.20 1.76
C SER A 110 -2.93 -0.14 0.92
N ALA A 111 -2.87 0.10 -0.40
CA ALA A 111 -3.97 -0.20 -1.32
C ALA A 111 -4.23 -1.70 -1.45
N TYR A 112 -3.17 -2.53 -1.53
CA TYR A 112 -3.28 -3.99 -1.48
C TYR A 112 -4.03 -4.45 -0.21
N GLY A 113 -3.61 -3.93 0.95
CA GLY A 113 -4.24 -4.24 2.23
C GLY A 113 -5.70 -3.81 2.28
N GLU A 114 -6.03 -2.65 1.70
CA GLU A 114 -7.41 -2.16 1.61
C GLU A 114 -8.28 -3.07 0.75
N LEU A 115 -7.80 -3.54 -0.42
CA LEU A 115 -8.54 -4.48 -1.27
C LEU A 115 -8.86 -5.76 -0.50
N TRP A 116 -7.88 -6.33 0.18
CA TRP A 116 -8.07 -7.53 1.00
C TRP A 116 -9.08 -7.31 2.12
N MET A 117 -8.92 -6.24 2.91
CA MET A 117 -9.80 -5.91 4.02
C MET A 117 -11.22 -5.55 3.58
N SER A 118 -11.37 -5.06 2.35
CA SER A 118 -12.69 -4.73 1.76
C SER A 118 -13.37 -5.93 1.13
N GLY A 119 -12.76 -7.12 1.16
CA GLY A 119 -13.38 -8.37 0.74
C GLY A 119 -13.02 -8.85 -0.67
N ALA A 120 -11.99 -8.28 -1.31
CA ALA A 120 -11.42 -8.90 -2.51
C ALA A 120 -10.94 -10.33 -2.20
N LYS A 121 -11.25 -11.28 -3.08
CA LYS A 121 -10.72 -12.64 -3.00
C LYS A 121 -9.32 -12.61 -3.60
N ILE A 122 -8.33 -12.98 -2.81
CA ILE A 122 -6.92 -13.03 -3.24
C ILE A 122 -6.47 -14.49 -3.26
N GLN A 123 -5.93 -14.92 -4.39
CA GLN A 123 -5.31 -16.23 -4.55
C GLN A 123 -3.88 -16.04 -5.04
N THR A 124 -2.91 -16.62 -4.33
CA THR A 124 -1.52 -16.69 -4.77
C THR A 124 -1.22 -18.08 -5.30
N VAL A 125 -0.61 -18.14 -6.49
CA VAL A 125 -0.13 -19.36 -7.14
C VAL A 125 1.38 -19.23 -7.29
N GLU A 126 2.13 -20.12 -6.64
CA GLU A 126 3.56 -20.25 -6.89
C GLU A 126 3.79 -20.99 -8.21
N THR A 127 4.72 -20.48 -9.01
CA THR A 127 5.13 -21.06 -10.29
C THR A 127 6.60 -21.46 -10.24
N ASN A 128 7.10 -22.06 -11.32
CA ASN A 128 8.53 -22.37 -11.43
C ASN A 128 9.40 -21.12 -11.60
N HIS A 129 8.83 -19.96 -11.95
CA HIS A 129 9.56 -18.74 -12.27
C HIS A 129 9.11 -17.55 -11.41
N GLY A 130 8.37 -17.76 -10.32
CA GLY A 130 7.86 -16.67 -9.48
C GLY A 130 6.43 -16.91 -9.03
N TYR A 131 5.58 -15.88 -9.10
CA TYR A 131 4.26 -15.88 -8.48
C TYR A 131 3.20 -15.28 -9.39
N VAL A 132 1.98 -15.79 -9.27
CA VAL A 132 0.79 -15.19 -9.84
C VAL A 132 -0.18 -14.90 -8.71
N GLU A 133 -0.52 -13.64 -8.52
CA GLU A 133 -1.57 -13.22 -7.58
C GLU A 133 -2.82 -12.83 -8.35
N ILE A 134 -3.96 -13.37 -7.93
CA ILE A 134 -5.24 -13.19 -8.59
C ILE A 134 -6.18 -12.52 -7.60
N PHE A 135 -6.65 -11.32 -7.96
CA PHE A 135 -7.63 -10.54 -7.23
C PHE A 135 -8.95 -10.65 -7.96
N THR A 136 -10.00 -11.10 -7.28
CA THR A 136 -11.34 -11.19 -7.88
C THR A 136 -12.43 -10.71 -6.93
N SER A 137 -13.55 -10.28 -7.52
CA SER A 137 -14.78 -10.02 -6.80
C SER A 137 -16.00 -10.24 -7.69
N ASP A 138 -17.12 -10.59 -7.08
CA ASP A 138 -18.43 -10.63 -7.76
C ASP A 138 -19.18 -9.28 -7.63
N ASP A 139 -18.66 -8.36 -6.80
CA ASP A 139 -19.17 -7.00 -6.63
C ASP A 139 -18.54 -6.04 -7.66
N PRO A 140 -19.31 -5.40 -8.56
CA PRO A 140 -18.78 -4.51 -9.57
C PRO A 140 -18.04 -3.29 -9.01
N GLU A 141 -18.40 -2.79 -7.82
CA GLU A 141 -17.68 -1.68 -7.20
C GLU A 141 -16.27 -2.12 -6.76
N MET A 142 -16.15 -3.33 -6.22
CA MET A 142 -14.86 -3.91 -5.88
C MET A 142 -14.01 -4.21 -7.12
N VAL A 143 -14.61 -4.72 -8.20
CA VAL A 143 -13.90 -4.94 -9.47
C VAL A 143 -13.29 -3.64 -9.98
N ALA A 144 -14.04 -2.53 -9.94
CA ALA A 144 -13.53 -1.22 -10.33
C ALA A 144 -12.34 -0.76 -9.45
N LYS A 145 -12.35 -1.05 -8.15
CA LYS A 145 -11.21 -0.77 -7.26
C LYS A 145 -9.98 -1.62 -7.59
N ILE A 146 -10.17 -2.91 -7.86
CA ILE A 146 -9.10 -3.82 -8.28
C ILE A 146 -8.47 -3.34 -9.60
N HIS A 147 -9.30 -2.93 -10.57
CA HIS A 147 -8.83 -2.37 -11.83
C HIS A 147 -8.05 -1.06 -11.64
N ALA A 148 -8.56 -0.15 -10.81
CA ALA A 148 -7.87 1.11 -10.51
C ALA A 148 -6.51 0.87 -9.84
N PHE A 149 -6.44 -0.12 -8.94
CA PHE A 149 -5.18 -0.54 -8.33
C PHE A 149 -4.18 -1.08 -9.37
N ALA A 150 -4.63 -1.97 -10.27
CA ALA A 150 -3.78 -2.52 -11.33
C ALA A 150 -3.28 -1.43 -12.30
N ASP A 151 -4.17 -0.52 -12.72
CA ASP A 151 -3.81 0.62 -13.58
C ASP A 151 -2.77 1.52 -12.90
N LYS A 152 -2.95 1.78 -11.60
CA LYS A 152 -2.01 2.61 -10.83
C LYS A 152 -0.65 1.95 -10.66
N ASN A 153 -0.61 0.64 -10.38
CA ASN A 153 0.63 -0.11 -10.32
C ASN A 153 1.38 -0.06 -11.65
N ASN A 154 0.70 -0.28 -12.77
CA ASN A 154 1.33 -0.21 -14.09
C ASN A 154 1.88 1.19 -14.40
N GLU A 155 1.11 2.25 -14.07
CA GLU A 155 1.54 3.64 -14.24
C GLU A 155 2.82 3.94 -13.45
N GLU A 156 2.85 3.55 -12.18
CA GLU A 156 3.98 3.86 -11.29
C GLU A 156 5.20 2.98 -11.56
N MET A 157 5.01 1.72 -11.97
CA MET A 157 6.11 0.85 -12.41
C MET A 157 6.77 1.39 -13.67
N ALA A 158 5.97 1.83 -14.65
CA ALA A 158 6.49 2.46 -15.86
C ALA A 158 7.33 3.71 -15.54
N ARG A 159 6.88 4.54 -14.61
CA ARG A 159 7.64 5.71 -14.13
C ARG A 159 8.96 5.31 -13.46
N LEU A 160 8.94 4.26 -12.63
CA LEU A 160 10.12 3.78 -11.94
C LEU A 160 11.18 3.28 -12.93
N MET A 161 10.76 2.49 -13.93
CA MET A 161 11.65 2.02 -14.99
C MET A 161 12.21 3.17 -15.85
N GLU A 162 11.40 4.19 -16.15
CA GLU A 162 11.85 5.37 -16.89
C GLU A 162 12.95 6.13 -16.13
N MET A 163 12.78 6.35 -14.82
CA MET A 163 13.80 6.99 -13.98
C MET A 163 15.09 6.17 -13.88
N GLU A 164 15.00 4.84 -13.80
CA GLU A 164 16.19 3.97 -13.78
C GLU A 164 16.98 4.02 -15.10
N MET A 165 16.29 4.08 -16.24
CA MET A 165 16.95 4.24 -17.54
C MET A 165 17.63 5.61 -17.65
N GLU A 166 16.98 6.70 -17.23
CA GLU A 166 17.58 8.05 -17.27
C GLU A 166 18.84 8.15 -16.42
N HIS A 167 18.86 7.55 -15.23
CA HIS A 167 20.01 7.59 -14.32
C HIS A 167 21.08 6.53 -14.60
N GLY A 168 20.73 5.42 -15.24
CA GLY A 168 21.69 4.38 -15.65
C GLY A 168 22.64 4.85 -16.76
N HIS A 169 22.15 5.70 -17.66
CA HIS A 169 22.95 6.24 -18.76
C HIS A 169 24.03 7.25 -18.31
N GLU A 170 23.82 7.99 -17.21
CA GLU A 170 24.80 8.96 -16.72
C GLU A 170 26.00 8.30 -16.01
N ALA A 171 25.82 7.08 -15.47
CA ALA A 171 26.88 6.36 -14.77
C ALA A 171 27.90 5.70 -15.70
N GLU A 172 27.51 5.36 -16.93
CA GLU A 172 28.37 4.66 -17.89
C GLU A 172 29.25 5.61 -18.72
N GLU A 173 28.88 6.90 -18.85
CA GLU A 173 29.67 7.90 -19.59
C GLU A 173 30.77 8.59 -18.76
N ALA A 174 30.91 8.24 -17.47
CA ALA A 174 31.85 8.87 -16.55
C ALA A 174 33.17 8.10 -16.30
N ASP A 175 33.36 6.93 -16.94
CA ASP A 175 34.59 6.11 -16.91
C ASP A 175 35.37 6.14 -18.24
#